data_AF-A0A920HDZ7-F1
#
_entry.id   AF-A0A920HDZ7-F1
#
_cell.length_a   1.000
_cell.length_b   1.000
_cell.length_c   1.000
_cell.angle_alpha   90.00
_cell.angle_beta   90.00
_cell.angle_gamma   90.00
#
_symmetry.space_group_name_H-M   'P 1'
#
loop_
_entity.id
_entity.type
_entity.pdbx_description
1 polymer ?
#
loop_
_entity_poly.entity_id
_entity_poly.type
_entity_poly.pdbx_seq_one_letter_code
_entity_poly.pdbx_strand_id
1 'polypeptide(L)'
;MEESKQHVNEDIFSKVVRAGRRTYFFDVRSTKAGDYYLTISESKKFTNDDGTFYFKKHKIYLYKEDFENFSNTLGEMTKYIIDEKGEEVISEIHDKDFKSKNDQNEDVENQSDNDDEDKKSSEVELEDI
;
A
#
# COMPACT_ATOMS: atom_id res chain seq x y z
N MET A 1 -31.42 -13.53 6.29
CA MET A 1 -31.01 -12.17 6.67
C MET A 1 -29.85 -11.81 5.78
N GLU A 2 -29.96 -10.68 5.07
CA GLU A 2 -29.06 -10.27 3.99
C GLU A 2 -27.59 -10.29 4.40
N GLU A 3 -26.78 -10.97 3.60
CA GLU A 3 -25.34 -10.80 3.54
C GLU A 3 -25.06 -9.30 3.33
N SER A 4 -24.46 -8.66 4.34
CA SER A 4 -23.87 -7.35 4.16
C SER A 4 -22.76 -7.49 3.13
N LYS A 5 -23.10 -7.30 1.85
CA LYS A 5 -22.13 -6.97 0.81
C LYS A 5 -21.37 -5.77 1.32
N GLN A 6 -20.19 -6.01 1.89
CA GLN A 6 -19.16 -4.99 1.97
C GLN A 6 -19.04 -4.50 0.54
N HIS A 7 -19.61 -3.32 0.25
CA HIS A 7 -19.25 -2.58 -0.93
C HIS A 7 -17.77 -2.27 -0.78
N VAL A 8 -16.95 -3.24 -1.19
CA VAL A 8 -15.60 -2.99 -1.66
C VAL A 8 -15.84 -2.03 -2.80
N ASN A 9 -15.74 -0.73 -2.52
CA ASN A 9 -15.79 0.28 -3.56
C ASN A 9 -14.64 -0.09 -4.50
N GLU A 10 -14.97 -0.81 -5.58
CA GLU A 10 -14.02 -1.23 -6.58
C GLU A 10 -13.31 0.02 -7.09
N ASP A 11 -12.00 -0.09 -7.21
CA ASP A 11 -11.17 1.00 -7.70
C ASP A 11 -11.58 1.29 -9.15
N ILE A 12 -12.00 2.53 -9.42
CA ILE A 12 -12.48 2.98 -10.74
C ILE A 12 -11.31 3.01 -11.72
N PHE A 13 -10.16 3.41 -11.21
CA PHE A 13 -8.91 3.45 -11.95
C PHE A 13 -7.75 3.30 -10.97
N SER A 14 -6.79 2.43 -11.30
CA SER A 14 -5.62 2.18 -10.47
C SER A 14 -4.34 2.21 -11.30
N LYS A 15 -3.28 2.77 -10.73
CA LYS A 15 -1.93 2.72 -11.29
C LYS A 15 -0.92 2.35 -10.22
N VAL A 16 0.00 1.46 -10.55
CA VAL A 16 1.07 0.99 -9.66
C VAL A 16 2.43 1.44 -10.17
N VAL A 17 3.26 1.98 -9.29
CA VAL A 17 4.65 2.34 -9.58
C VAL A 17 5.57 1.58 -8.63
N ARG A 18 6.46 0.75 -9.19
CA ARG A 18 7.49 0.01 -8.43
C ARG A 18 8.80 0.79 -8.47
N ALA A 19 9.38 1.04 -7.30
CA ALA A 19 10.62 1.80 -7.12
C ALA A 19 11.50 1.13 -6.06
N GLY A 20 12.23 0.09 -6.47
CA GLY A 20 13.08 -0.71 -5.58
C GLY A 20 12.28 -1.34 -4.44
N ARG A 21 12.59 -0.95 -3.19
CA ARG A 21 11.91 -1.45 -1.97
C ARG A 21 10.54 -0.81 -1.70
N ARG A 22 10.11 0.16 -2.51
CA ARG A 22 8.82 0.84 -2.37
C ARG A 22 7.92 0.51 -3.56
N THR A 23 6.63 0.35 -3.27
CA THR A 23 5.58 0.27 -4.27
C THR A 23 4.54 1.34 -3.97
N TYR A 24 4.28 2.21 -4.92
CA TYR A 24 3.24 3.24 -4.84
C TYR A 24 1.99 2.78 -5.59
N PHE A 25 0.83 2.97 -4.99
CA PHE A 25 -0.49 2.69 -5.53
C PHE A 25 -1.26 4.01 -5.61
N PHE A 26 -1.81 4.30 -6.78
CA PHE A 26 -2.64 5.47 -7.04
C PHE A 26 -4.01 4.98 -7.47
N ASP A 27 -5.00 5.08 -6.57
CA ASP A 27 -6.34 4.53 -6.77
C ASP A 27 -7.38 5.64 -6.76
N VAL A 28 -8.20 5.71 -7.82
CA VAL A 28 -9.36 6.60 -7.90
C VAL A 28 -10.59 5.84 -7.43
N ARG A 29 -11.27 6.38 -6.41
CA ARG A 29 -12.42 5.76 -5.76
C ARG A 29 -13.61 6.71 -5.74
N SER A 30 -14.82 6.15 -5.74
CA SER A 30 -16.04 6.92 -5.50
C SER A 30 -16.40 7.01 -4.02
N THR A 31 -16.92 8.16 -3.64
CA THR A 31 -17.63 8.37 -2.37
C THR A 31 -19.07 7.87 -2.49
N LYS A 32 -19.76 7.78 -1.35
CA LYS A 32 -21.20 7.46 -1.32
C LYS A 32 -22.06 8.49 -2.07
N ALA A 33 -21.56 9.72 -2.22
CA ALA A 33 -22.24 10.80 -2.93
C ALA A 33 -22.00 10.77 -4.46
N GLY A 34 -21.17 9.85 -4.95
CA GLY A 34 -20.83 9.74 -6.38
C GLY A 34 -19.63 10.57 -6.81
N ASP A 35 -19.07 11.41 -5.93
CA ASP A 35 -17.82 12.13 -6.20
C ASP A 35 -16.59 11.22 -6.15
N TYR A 36 -15.51 11.63 -6.82
CA TYR A 36 -14.25 10.88 -6.85
C TYR A 36 -13.18 11.50 -5.94
N TYR A 37 -12.40 10.63 -5.31
CA TYR A 37 -11.22 10.99 -4.53
C TYR A 37 -10.05 10.07 -4.88
N LEU A 38 -8.84 10.54 -4.61
CA LEU A 38 -7.61 9.81 -4.87
C LEU A 38 -7.08 9.21 -3.56
N THR A 39 -6.72 7.93 -3.60
CA THR A 39 -5.95 7.28 -2.54
C THR A 39 -4.54 7.04 -3.07
N ILE A 40 -3.54 7.57 -2.37
CA ILE A 40 -2.13 7.31 -2.64
C ILE A 40 -1.59 6.44 -1.51
N SER A 41 -1.15 5.23 -1.82
CA SER A 41 -0.56 4.32 -0.84
C SER A 41 0.89 4.01 -1.19
N GLU A 42 1.79 4.17 -0.23
CA GLU A 42 3.15 3.64 -0.33
C GLU A 42 3.26 2.36 0.53
N SER A 43 3.73 1.26 -0.05
CA SER A 43 4.16 0.07 0.67
C SER A 43 5.67 -0.05 0.60
N LYS A 44 6.36 -0.02 1.75
CA LYS A 44 7.82 -0.15 1.83
C LYS A 44 8.20 -1.46 2.50
N LYS A 45 9.04 -2.26 1.82
CA LYS A 45 9.67 -3.45 2.40
C LYS A 45 10.78 -3.05 3.36
N PHE A 46 10.67 -3.50 4.60
CA PHE A 46 11.72 -3.43 5.61
C PHE A 46 12.27 -4.83 5.81
N THR A 47 13.59 -4.97 5.73
CA THR A 47 14.30 -6.21 6.02
C THR A 47 15.04 -6.01 7.33
N ASN A 48 14.86 -6.94 8.26
CA ASN A 48 15.53 -6.98 9.55
C ASN A 48 16.90 -7.66 9.42
N ASP A 49 17.75 -7.53 10.44
CA ASP A 49 19.10 -8.09 10.44
C ASP A 49 19.11 -9.64 10.43
N ASP A 50 18.02 -10.25 10.92
CA ASP A 50 17.80 -11.70 10.91
C ASP A 50 17.31 -12.23 9.54
N GLY A 51 17.18 -11.36 8.54
CA GLY A 51 16.70 -11.70 7.20
C GLY A 51 15.18 -11.73 7.06
N THR A 52 14.43 -11.61 8.16
CA THR A 52 12.97 -11.48 8.09
C THR A 52 12.58 -10.14 7.46
N PHE A 53 11.39 -10.05 6.88
CA PHE A 53 10.90 -8.81 6.30
C PHE A 53 9.43 -8.54 6.62
N TYR A 54 9.08 -7.26 6.64
CA TYR A 54 7.69 -6.80 6.76
C TYR A 54 7.45 -5.59 5.87
N PHE A 55 6.18 -5.33 5.56
CA PHE A 55 5.77 -4.17 4.77
C PHE A 55 5.12 -3.12 5.66
N LYS A 56 5.61 -1.88 5.59
CA LYS A 56 4.93 -0.73 6.21
C LYS A 56 4.16 0.04 5.14
N LYS A 57 2.87 0.23 5.38
CA LYS A 57 1.98 0.98 4.47
C LYS A 57 1.77 2.40 4.99
N HIS A 58 1.92 3.39 4.14
CA HIS A 58 1.54 4.78 4.35
C HIS A 58 0.44 5.13 3.36
N LYS A 59 -0.67 5.71 3.82
CA LYS A 59 -1.82 6.02 2.97
C LYS A 59 -2.24 7.48 3.13
N ILE A 60 -2.49 8.13 2.01
CA ILE A 60 -3.00 9.49 1.91
C ILE A 60 -4.33 9.43 1.16
N TYR A 61 -5.33 10.13 1.68
CA TYR A 61 -6.59 10.40 0.98
C TYR A 61 -6.57 11.85 0.54
N LEU A 62 -6.84 12.08 -0.74
CA LEU A 62 -6.90 13.41 -1.32
C LEU A 62 -8.30 13.58 -1.94
N TYR A 63 -9.00 14.62 -1.51
CA TYR A 63 -10.33 14.96 -2.02
C TYR A 63 -10.23 16.04 -3.09
N LYS A 64 -11.32 16.18 -3.86
CA LYS A 64 -11.35 16.95 -5.11
C LYS A 64 -11.03 18.43 -4.90
N GLU A 65 -11.44 18.99 -3.77
CA GLU A 65 -11.18 20.37 -3.35
C GLU A 65 -9.69 20.70 -3.24
N ASP A 66 -8.85 19.71 -2.96
CA ASP A 66 -7.41 19.88 -2.72
C ASP A 66 -6.54 19.55 -3.95
N PHE A 67 -7.12 18.99 -5.02
CA PHE A 67 -6.38 18.46 -6.17
C PHE A 67 -5.47 19.50 -6.82
N GLU A 68 -6.00 20.69 -7.08
CA GLU A 68 -5.26 21.74 -7.76
C GLU A 68 -4.07 22.20 -6.92
N ASN A 69 -4.31 22.55 -5.65
CA ASN A 69 -3.26 23.08 -4.79
C ASN A 69 -2.20 22.01 -4.47
N PHE A 70 -2.62 20.77 -4.23
CA PHE A 70 -1.71 19.65 -3.97
C PHE A 70 -0.85 19.33 -5.20
N SER A 71 -1.45 19.23 -6.39
CA SER A 71 -0.71 18.91 -7.62
C SER A 71 0.28 19.99 -8.02
N ASN A 72 -0.10 21.26 -7.90
CA ASN A 72 0.79 22.40 -8.15
C ASN A 72 1.97 22.39 -7.18
N THR A 73 1.70 22.30 -5.88
CA THR A 73 2.76 22.27 -4.86
C THR A 73 3.69 21.07 -5.05
N LEU A 74 3.15 19.89 -5.35
CA LEU A 74 3.96 18.70 -5.61
C LEU A 74 4.86 18.90 -6.85
N GLY A 75 4.32 19.50 -7.91
CA GLY A 75 5.08 19.85 -9.11
C GLY A 75 6.20 20.86 -8.83
N GLU A 76 5.91 21.92 -8.07
CA GLU A 76 6.90 22.93 -7.69
C GLU A 76 8.04 22.33 -6.85
N MET A 77 7.70 21.53 -5.84
CA MET A 77 8.70 20.92 -4.95
C MET A 77 9.57 19.89 -5.69
N THR A 78 8.96 19.08 -6.57
CA THR A 78 9.72 18.11 -7.37
C THR A 78 10.63 18.81 -8.38
N LYS A 79 10.14 19.86 -9.05
CA LYS A 79 10.95 20.69 -9.95
C LYS A 79 12.11 21.36 -9.22
N TYR A 80 11.88 21.95 -8.05
CA TYR A 80 12.93 22.58 -7.26
C TYR A 80 14.07 21.61 -6.93
N ILE A 81 13.74 20.36 -6.53
CA ILE A 81 14.74 19.33 -6.26
C ILE A 81 15.59 19.03 -7.50
N ILE A 82 14.95 18.88 -8.67
CA ILE A 82 15.63 18.59 -9.94
C ILE A 82 16.50 19.77 -10.37
N ASP A 83 16.00 21.00 -10.27
CA ASP A 83 16.75 22.20 -10.67
C ASP A 83 18.01 22.38 -9.79
N GLU A 84 17.94 22.05 -8.49
CA GLU A 84 19.06 22.22 -7.53
C GLU A 84 20.06 21.04 -7.48
N LYS A 85 19.61 19.81 -7.79
CA LYS A 85 20.42 18.59 -7.63
C LYS A 85 20.56 17.75 -8.89
N GLY A 86 19.93 18.16 -9.99
CA GLY A 86 19.88 17.40 -11.23
C GLY A 86 18.96 16.18 -11.14
N GLU A 87 18.92 15.41 -12.22
CA GLU A 87 18.14 14.16 -12.32
C GLU A 87 18.93 12.94 -11.84
N GLU A 88 20.21 13.11 -11.51
CA GLU A 88 21.08 12.02 -11.10
C GLU A 88 20.65 11.45 -9.74
N VAL A 89 20.36 10.15 -9.72
CA VAL A 89 19.98 9.45 -8.50
C VAL A 89 21.23 8.82 -7.88
N ILE A 90 21.71 9.40 -6.78
CA ILE A 90 22.94 8.98 -6.06
C ILE A 90 22.81 7.66 -5.28
N SER A 91 21.71 6.92 -5.39
CA SER A 91 21.53 5.65 -4.68
C SER A 91 21.85 4.44 -5.58
N GLU A 92 22.79 3.60 -5.14
CA GLU A 92 23.13 2.25 -5.65
C GLU A 92 21.94 1.26 -5.68
N ILE A 93 20.72 1.73 -5.42
CA ILE A 93 19.47 0.97 -5.28
C ILE A 93 18.75 0.83 -6.64
N HIS A 94 19.20 1.53 -7.70
CA HIS A 94 18.60 1.47 -9.05
C HIS A 94 19.44 0.72 -10.09
N ASP A 95 20.49 0.00 -9.68
CA ASP A 95 21.07 -0.99 -10.58
C ASP A 95 20.04 -2.10 -10.81
N LYS A 96 19.61 -2.24 -12.06
CA LYS A 96 18.78 -3.38 -12.51
C LYS A 96 19.42 -4.74 -12.19
N ASP A 97 20.72 -4.73 -11.87
CA ASP A 97 21.53 -5.88 -11.49
C ASP A 97 21.83 -5.95 -9.98
N PHE A 98 21.13 -5.20 -9.11
CA PHE A 98 21.24 -5.40 -7.66
C PHE A 98 20.63 -6.75 -7.26
N LYS A 99 21.41 -7.81 -7.43
CA LYS A 99 21.23 -9.08 -6.72
C LYS A 99 21.58 -8.81 -5.27
N SER A 100 20.55 -8.64 -4.44
CA SER A 100 20.68 -8.92 -3.02
C SER A 100 21.39 -10.26 -2.89
N LYS A 101 22.54 -10.33 -2.21
CA LYS A 101 23.32 -11.57 -2.05
C LYS A 101 22.58 -12.68 -1.28
N ASN A 102 21.29 -12.52 -1.01
CA ASN A 102 20.47 -13.44 -0.21
C ASN A 102 19.22 -14.01 -0.92
N ASP A 103 18.98 -13.73 -2.21
CA ASP A 103 17.82 -14.31 -2.91
C ASP A 103 18.24 -15.50 -3.80
N GLN A 104 18.62 -16.61 -3.16
CA GLN A 104 18.38 -17.95 -3.72
C GLN A 104 17.51 -18.68 -2.71
N ASN A 105 16.40 -19.25 -3.19
CA ASN A 105 15.30 -19.94 -2.47
C ASN A 105 14.15 -18.95 -2.14
N GLU A 106 12.93 -19.03 -2.67
CA GLU A 106 12.15 -20.12 -3.29
C GLU A 106 11.05 -19.50 -4.17
N ASP A 107 10.96 -19.94 -5.43
CA ASP A 107 9.72 -20.00 -6.20
C ASP A 107 9.23 -21.45 -6.11
N VAL A 108 8.19 -21.76 -5.31
CA VAL A 108 7.24 -22.86 -5.58
C VAL A 108 5.88 -22.53 -4.96
N GLU A 109 4.87 -22.72 -5.80
CA GLU A 109 3.41 -22.59 -5.69
C GLU A 109 2.77 -23.29 -4.47
N ASN A 110 1.63 -22.77 -3.95
CA ASN A 110 0.32 -23.36 -4.27
C ASN A 110 -0.89 -22.65 -3.65
N GLN A 111 -1.98 -22.72 -4.41
CA GLN A 111 -3.36 -22.31 -4.13
C GLN A 111 -4.10 -23.28 -3.19
N SER A 112 -5.22 -22.78 -2.64
CA SER A 112 -6.37 -23.46 -2.00
C SER A 112 -6.08 -24.22 -0.67
N ASP A 113 -6.94 -24.24 0.35
CA ASP A 113 -8.39 -24.38 0.41
C ASP A 113 -9.02 -23.78 1.69
N ASN A 114 -10.34 -23.60 1.62
CA ASN A 114 -11.28 -23.24 2.68
C ASN A 114 -11.49 -24.34 3.75
N ASP A 115 -12.18 -23.93 4.81
CA ASP A 115 -13.01 -24.69 5.76
C ASP A 115 -12.29 -25.59 6.78
N ASP A 116 -12.38 -25.24 8.07
CA ASP A 116 -13.47 -25.77 8.91
C ASP A 116 -13.48 -25.16 10.32
N GLU A 117 -14.71 -24.92 10.79
CA GLU A 117 -15.09 -24.62 12.17
C GLU A 117 -14.77 -25.81 13.11
N ASP A 118 -14.54 -25.57 14.41
CA ASP A 118 -15.58 -25.76 15.43
C ASP A 118 -15.02 -25.74 16.88
N LYS A 119 -15.80 -25.08 17.75
CA LYS A 119 -16.06 -25.32 19.19
C LYS A 119 -15.02 -25.11 20.32
N LYS A 120 -15.33 -24.04 21.08
CA LYS A 120 -16.01 -24.07 22.41
C LYS A 120 -15.17 -24.26 23.69
N SER A 121 -15.06 -23.17 24.43
CA SER A 121 -15.11 -23.08 25.90
C SER A 121 -15.08 -21.59 26.28
N SER A 122 -15.71 -21.04 27.30
CA SER A 122 -16.77 -21.43 28.22
C SER A 122 -17.12 -20.11 28.93
N GLU A 123 -18.42 -19.84 29.00
CA GLU A 123 -19.09 -18.78 29.73
C GLU A 123 -18.72 -18.75 31.23
N VAL A 124 -18.42 -17.56 31.76
CA VAL A 124 -18.46 -17.27 33.20
C VAL A 124 -19.07 -15.88 33.40
N GLU A 125 -20.07 -15.87 34.26
CA GLU A 125 -21.06 -14.83 34.53
C GLU A 125 -20.49 -13.56 35.18
N LEU A 126 -21.14 -12.44 34.86
CA LEU A 126 -21.09 -11.18 35.61
C LEU A 126 -22.13 -11.25 36.73
N GLU A 127 -21.72 -11.04 37.97
CA GLU A 127 -22.62 -10.71 39.09
C GLU A 127 -22.15 -9.43 39.80
N ASP A 128 -23.16 -8.73 40.31
CA ASP A 128 -23.26 -7.32 40.69
C ASP A 128 -22.29 -6.82 41.79
N ILE A 129 -21.87 -5.56 41.66
CA ILE A 129 -21.95 -4.45 42.66
C ILE A 129 -21.72 -3.10 41.96
#